data_AF-A0ABD3U7I1-F1
#
_entry.id   AF-A0ABD3U7I1-F1
#
_cell.length_a   1.000
_cell.length_b   1.000
_cell.length_c   1.000
_cell.angle_alpha   90.00
_cell.angle_beta   90.00
_cell.angle_gamma   90.00
#
_symmetry.space_group_name_H-M   'P 1'
#
loop_
_entity.id
_entity.type
_entity.pdbx_description
1 polymer ?
#
loop_
_entity_poly.entity_id
_entity_poly.type
_entity_poly.pdbx_seq_one_letter_code
_entity_poly.pdbx_strand_id
1 'polypeptide(L)'
;MEIDKRNRKKMETGPNNPTEDATTWSFLTSTSTKSWFLCISLFAVLIRLAVAIHPYSGAATPPMFGDYEAQRHWMEITVNLPVKEWYRNTTANDLRYWGLDYPPLTAYQSYFHGILLKLFDPASVSLFTSRGYESYLGKLLMRWTVLMSDLMIFFPAVLYFLTVHYSGKPNGEKNSMAWHSAMILLNPCLILIDHGHFQYNCISLGLTTAAVAAILSDRDIGGSLLFSLALNHKQTCTLYDYYAAMGGRFFNALLFRVATVMSAYYAPAFFGYLLGKCLKLQNPILEILKLGLTVLGTFAVLWWPYLYSVDASLEVLSRLAPFERGLYEDYVANFWCTTSVVLKWKRLFTTQSLKLLCLAATISTCLPSMIQLVRFPSKRGFLHGLLNCSFSFYLFSFQVHEKSILLPLLPASLLAFEEPFMFWWLIYHALLSMFPLLRREKLVLPYAVLYGLFGLLYYTTSGRKDTTEIYSFYSTLKSFAFACSIFLHMIYMTIAPPEKYPFLFEAVIMLFCFSQFLLVFIYSNTKQWALSKTSIQEDAEKKRL
;
A
#
# COMPACT_ATOMS: atom_id res chain seq x y z
N MET A 1 74.79 -14.07 -6.20
CA MET A 1 74.19 -15.32 -6.72
C MET A 1 73.11 -15.66 -5.72
N GLU A 2 71.86 -15.74 -6.19
CA GLU A 2 70.62 -15.59 -5.40
C GLU A 2 70.22 -14.14 -5.08
N ILE A 3 68.91 -13.89 -5.18
CA ILE A 3 68.15 -12.65 -4.88
C ILE A 3 68.31 -11.52 -5.90
N ASP A 4 67.44 -11.46 -6.93
CA ASP A 4 66.67 -10.24 -7.32
C ASP A 4 65.81 -10.45 -8.60
N LYS A 5 64.80 -11.35 -8.54
CA LYS A 5 63.84 -11.59 -9.65
C LYS A 5 62.37 -11.47 -9.24
N ARG A 6 62.08 -10.55 -8.32
CA ARG A 6 60.71 -10.09 -8.03
C ARG A 6 60.76 -8.58 -7.93
N ASN A 7 60.54 -7.91 -9.07
CA ASN A 7 60.07 -6.51 -9.21
C ASN A 7 60.67 -5.87 -10.46
N ARG A 8 60.16 -6.23 -11.65
CA ARG A 8 60.14 -5.40 -12.87
C ARG A 8 59.59 -6.22 -14.04
N LYS A 9 58.26 -6.31 -14.10
CA LYS A 9 57.55 -6.33 -15.38
C LYS A 9 56.36 -5.39 -15.25
N LYS A 10 56.68 -4.12 -15.55
CA LYS A 10 55.76 -3.03 -15.81
C LYS A 10 55.02 -3.33 -17.12
N MET A 11 53.75 -2.94 -17.13
CA MET A 11 53.03 -2.28 -18.23
C MET A 11 53.06 -2.94 -19.62
N GLU A 12 51.91 -3.41 -20.08
CA GLU A 12 51.19 -2.84 -21.24
C GLU A 12 49.85 -3.57 -21.48
N THR A 13 48.91 -2.90 -22.16
CA THR A 13 47.49 -3.21 -22.46
C THR A 13 46.51 -2.80 -21.33
N GLY A 14 45.96 -1.59 -21.27
CA GLY A 14 45.12 -0.91 -22.28
C GLY A 14 43.73 -0.69 -21.66
N PRO A 15 43.10 0.50 -21.72
CA PRO A 15 41.87 0.78 -20.99
C PRO A 15 40.66 0.17 -21.72
N ASN A 16 39.95 -0.76 -21.08
CA ASN A 16 38.64 -1.19 -21.58
C ASN A 16 37.64 -0.05 -21.37
N ASN A 17 37.24 0.56 -22.48
CA ASN A 17 36.05 1.40 -22.61
C ASN A 17 34.83 0.68 -22.03
N PRO A 18 34.01 1.31 -21.16
CA PRO A 18 32.68 0.83 -20.87
C PRO A 18 31.70 1.49 -21.85
N THR A 19 31.65 1.00 -23.09
CA THR A 19 30.53 1.25 -24.01
C THR A 19 29.99 -0.08 -24.48
N GLU A 20 29.20 -0.74 -23.63
CA GLU A 20 28.24 -1.74 -24.07
C GLU A 20 26.89 -1.44 -23.43
N ASP A 21 25.92 -1.27 -24.32
CA ASP A 21 24.55 -0.90 -24.04
C ASP A 21 23.95 -1.81 -22.96
N ALA A 22 23.64 -1.21 -21.81
CA ALA A 22 22.73 -1.78 -20.83
C ALA A 22 21.33 -1.84 -21.45
N THR A 23 21.12 -2.82 -22.32
CA THR A 23 19.81 -3.11 -22.89
C THR A 23 18.83 -3.35 -21.74
N THR A 24 17.62 -2.82 -21.90
CA THR A 24 16.52 -2.83 -20.91
C THR A 24 16.13 -4.25 -20.43
N TRP A 25 16.71 -5.27 -21.05
CA TRP A 25 16.42 -6.69 -20.89
C TRP A 25 17.59 -7.52 -20.34
N SER A 26 18.73 -6.92 -19.96
CA SER A 26 19.87 -7.68 -19.39
C SER A 26 19.54 -8.41 -18.07
N PHE A 27 18.44 -8.06 -17.41
CA PHE A 27 17.90 -8.82 -16.27
C PHE A 27 17.34 -10.20 -16.68
N LEU A 28 17.02 -10.41 -17.96
CA LEU A 28 16.58 -11.71 -18.49
C LEU A 28 17.73 -12.70 -18.68
N THR A 29 19.01 -12.34 -18.47
CA THR A 29 20.15 -13.22 -18.80
C THR A 29 20.93 -13.77 -17.61
N SER A 30 20.67 -13.36 -16.36
CA SER A 30 21.37 -13.95 -15.19
C SER A 30 20.66 -15.20 -14.65
N THR A 31 21.34 -16.35 -14.68
CA THR A 31 20.79 -17.67 -14.33
C THR A 31 20.58 -17.85 -12.82
N SER A 32 21.38 -17.18 -11.97
CA SER A 32 21.34 -17.32 -10.51
C SER A 32 20.16 -16.56 -9.86
N THR A 33 19.81 -15.39 -10.38
CA THR A 33 18.71 -14.56 -9.84
C THR A 33 17.34 -15.19 -10.07
N LYS A 34 17.15 -15.87 -11.19
CA LYS A 34 15.88 -16.50 -11.57
C LYS A 34 15.50 -17.66 -10.65
N SER A 35 16.47 -18.50 -10.27
CA SER A 35 16.19 -19.74 -9.53
C SER A 35 15.65 -19.48 -8.13
N TRP A 36 16.29 -18.60 -7.35
CA TRP A 36 15.78 -18.31 -6.00
C TRP A 36 14.46 -17.51 -6.06
N PHE A 37 14.30 -16.58 -7.01
CA PHE A 37 13.07 -15.80 -7.11
C PHE A 37 11.89 -16.69 -7.46
N LEU A 38 12.10 -17.65 -8.36
CA LEU A 38 11.09 -18.66 -8.70
C LEU A 38 10.73 -19.52 -7.49
N CYS A 39 11.72 -20.04 -6.73
CA CYS A 39 11.45 -20.83 -5.54
C CYS A 39 10.65 -20.06 -4.47
N ILE A 40 11.05 -18.82 -4.20
CA ILE A 40 10.32 -17.95 -3.25
C ILE A 40 8.91 -17.66 -3.78
N SER A 41 8.77 -17.40 -5.08
CA SER A 41 7.47 -17.12 -5.70
C SER A 41 6.53 -18.33 -5.60
N LEU A 42 7.02 -19.54 -5.91
CA LEU A 42 6.24 -20.78 -5.80
C LEU A 42 5.83 -21.04 -4.35
N PHE A 43 6.73 -20.83 -3.39
CA PHE A 43 6.40 -20.94 -1.97
C PHE A 43 5.37 -19.87 -1.55
N ALA A 44 5.52 -18.64 -2.00
CA ALA A 44 4.59 -17.55 -1.73
C ALA A 44 3.19 -17.80 -2.31
N VAL A 45 3.10 -18.46 -3.48
CA VAL A 45 1.84 -18.94 -4.07
C VAL A 45 1.24 -20.06 -3.25
N LEU A 46 2.03 -21.05 -2.83
CA LEU A 46 1.57 -22.14 -1.98
C LEU A 46 0.93 -21.62 -0.69
N ILE A 47 1.58 -20.64 -0.04
CA ILE A 47 1.06 -20.02 1.17
C ILE A 47 -0.26 -19.28 0.91
N ARG A 48 -0.37 -18.52 -0.19
CA ARG A 48 -1.63 -17.86 -0.59
C ARG A 48 -2.77 -18.85 -0.82
N LEU A 49 -2.48 -19.95 -1.52
CA LEU A 49 -3.43 -21.04 -1.75
C LEU A 49 -3.87 -21.68 -0.43
N ALA A 50 -2.94 -21.93 0.51
CA ALA A 50 -3.26 -22.48 1.81
C ALA A 50 -4.20 -21.56 2.61
N VAL A 51 -3.96 -20.24 2.58
CA VAL A 51 -4.83 -19.25 3.24
C VAL A 51 -6.21 -19.20 2.56
N ALA A 52 -6.27 -19.30 1.23
CA ALA A 52 -7.51 -19.20 0.45
C ALA A 52 -8.55 -20.31 0.75
N ILE A 53 -8.11 -21.44 1.33
CA ILE A 53 -8.98 -22.55 1.76
C ILE A 53 -9.93 -22.10 2.88
N HIS A 54 -9.49 -21.16 3.72
CA HIS A 54 -10.26 -20.67 4.87
C HIS A 54 -11.50 -19.84 4.47
N PRO A 55 -12.39 -19.52 5.42
CA PRO A 55 -13.53 -18.63 5.19
C PRO A 55 -13.12 -17.24 4.68
N TYR A 56 -14.07 -16.50 4.10
CA TYR A 56 -13.91 -15.14 3.60
C TYR A 56 -14.78 -14.16 4.40
N SER A 57 -14.61 -12.86 4.15
CA SER A 57 -15.39 -11.82 4.79
C SER A 57 -16.90 -11.98 4.52
N GLY A 58 -17.67 -12.17 5.59
CA GLY A 58 -19.12 -12.30 5.56
C GLY A 58 -19.66 -13.65 5.05
N ALA A 59 -18.86 -14.71 5.10
CA ALA A 59 -19.30 -16.06 4.76
C ALA A 59 -20.49 -16.51 5.63
N ALA A 60 -21.59 -16.92 4.98
CA ALA A 60 -22.83 -17.34 5.62
C ALA A 60 -23.43 -16.32 6.62
N THR A 61 -23.31 -15.01 6.35
CA THR A 61 -23.88 -13.93 7.18
C THR A 61 -24.90 -13.08 6.42
N PRO A 62 -26.12 -13.59 6.13
CA PRO A 62 -27.19 -12.79 5.55
C PRO A 62 -27.62 -11.64 6.49
N PRO A 63 -28.24 -10.56 5.99
CA PRO A 63 -28.65 -10.35 4.59
C PRO A 63 -27.59 -9.66 3.70
N MET A 64 -26.61 -8.97 4.29
CA MET A 64 -25.65 -8.15 3.53
C MET A 64 -24.32 -8.86 3.24
N PHE A 65 -23.97 -9.96 3.92
CA PHE A 65 -22.66 -10.61 3.77
C PHE A 65 -21.50 -9.61 3.99
N GLY A 66 -20.35 -9.78 3.34
CA GLY A 66 -19.14 -8.97 3.55
C GLY A 66 -18.44 -8.59 2.25
N ASP A 67 -17.14 -8.25 2.33
CA ASP A 67 -16.37 -7.74 1.19
C ASP A 67 -16.35 -8.71 0.00
N TYR A 68 -16.45 -10.03 0.23
CA TYR A 68 -16.56 -11.03 -0.84
C TYR A 68 -17.79 -10.80 -1.72
N GLU A 69 -18.96 -10.59 -1.09
CA GLU A 69 -20.22 -10.37 -1.81
C GLU A 69 -20.21 -9.03 -2.53
N ALA A 70 -19.58 -8.00 -1.96
CA ALA A 70 -19.40 -6.72 -2.64
C ALA A 70 -18.66 -6.89 -3.98
N GLN A 71 -17.53 -7.62 -3.97
CA GLN A 71 -16.78 -7.88 -5.20
C GLN A 71 -17.57 -8.74 -6.20
N ARG A 72 -18.28 -9.77 -5.74
CA ARG A 72 -19.14 -10.61 -6.59
C ARG A 72 -20.24 -9.77 -7.25
N HIS A 73 -20.90 -8.92 -6.48
CA HIS A 73 -21.96 -8.07 -6.98
C HIS A 73 -21.45 -7.04 -8.00
N TRP A 74 -20.25 -6.49 -7.82
CA TRP A 74 -19.63 -5.64 -8.85
C TRP A 74 -19.38 -6.40 -10.15
N MET A 75 -18.99 -7.68 -10.09
CA MET A 75 -18.87 -8.52 -11.28
C MET A 75 -20.23 -8.77 -11.94
N GLU A 76 -21.29 -9.03 -11.17
CA GLU A 76 -22.67 -9.16 -11.65
C GLU A 76 -23.15 -7.89 -12.38
N ILE A 77 -22.99 -6.72 -11.77
CA ILE A 77 -23.38 -5.43 -12.36
C ILE A 77 -22.64 -5.19 -13.67
N THR A 78 -21.32 -5.33 -13.64
CA THR A 78 -20.47 -4.92 -14.76
C THR A 78 -20.67 -5.76 -16.02
N VAL A 79 -20.98 -7.06 -15.89
CA VAL A 79 -21.19 -7.94 -17.04
C VAL A 79 -22.62 -7.93 -17.60
N ASN A 80 -23.59 -7.45 -16.83
CA ASN A 80 -25.00 -7.47 -17.24
C ASN A 80 -25.55 -6.09 -17.59
N LEU A 81 -24.97 -5.01 -17.07
CA LEU A 81 -25.45 -3.64 -17.29
C LEU A 81 -24.53 -2.83 -18.22
N PRO A 82 -25.08 -1.88 -18.99
CA PRO A 82 -24.28 -0.94 -19.77
C PRO A 82 -23.33 -0.14 -18.86
N VAL A 83 -22.14 0.21 -19.38
CA VAL A 83 -21.09 0.96 -18.63
C VAL A 83 -21.60 2.24 -17.98
N LYS A 84 -22.57 2.91 -18.61
CA LYS A 84 -23.18 4.15 -18.13
C LYS A 84 -24.04 3.96 -16.88
N GLU A 85 -24.44 2.74 -16.53
CA GLU A 85 -25.32 2.43 -15.41
C GLU A 85 -24.57 1.88 -14.19
N TRP A 86 -23.28 1.55 -14.32
CA TRP A 86 -22.49 0.91 -13.25
C TRP A 86 -22.47 1.69 -11.92
N TYR A 87 -22.47 3.03 -12.00
CA TYR A 87 -22.43 3.93 -10.85
C TYR A 87 -23.78 4.61 -10.56
N ARG A 88 -24.84 4.22 -11.25
CA ARG A 88 -26.16 4.86 -11.18
C ARG A 88 -27.15 3.99 -10.45
N ASN A 89 -28.01 4.62 -9.66
CA ASN A 89 -29.16 3.93 -9.10
C ASN A 89 -30.23 3.76 -10.18
N THR A 90 -30.54 2.53 -10.55
CA THR A 90 -31.55 2.19 -11.56
C THR A 90 -32.47 1.09 -11.03
N THR A 91 -33.50 0.72 -11.78
CA THR A 91 -34.34 -0.45 -11.44
C THR A 91 -33.54 -1.76 -11.43
N ALA A 92 -32.41 -1.80 -12.16
CA ALA A 92 -31.54 -2.96 -12.25
C ALA A 92 -30.28 -2.89 -11.36
N ASN A 93 -29.89 -1.68 -10.93
CA ASN A 93 -28.72 -1.45 -10.07
C ASN A 93 -29.14 -0.71 -8.80
N ASP A 94 -29.20 -1.44 -7.68
CA ASP A 94 -29.51 -0.87 -6.38
C ASP A 94 -28.22 -0.49 -5.64
N LEU A 95 -27.89 0.80 -5.63
CA LEU A 95 -26.67 1.29 -4.99
C LEU A 95 -26.63 1.12 -3.46
N ARG A 96 -27.75 0.76 -2.82
CA ARG A 96 -27.80 0.43 -1.38
C ARG A 96 -27.29 -0.98 -1.09
N TYR A 97 -27.35 -1.87 -2.08
CA TYR A 97 -26.82 -3.22 -1.98
C TYR A 97 -25.45 -3.28 -2.67
N TRP A 98 -24.38 -3.00 -1.92
CA TRP A 98 -23.00 -3.05 -2.41
C TRP A 98 -22.76 -2.33 -3.74
N GLY A 99 -23.23 -1.07 -3.84
CA GLY A 99 -22.96 -0.24 -5.01
C GLY A 99 -21.45 -0.10 -5.30
N LEU A 100 -21.11 0.16 -6.56
CA LEU A 100 -19.73 0.30 -6.99
C LEU A 100 -19.13 1.60 -6.46
N ASP A 101 -18.19 1.48 -5.51
CA ASP A 101 -17.62 2.61 -4.76
C ASP A 101 -16.15 2.91 -5.13
N TYR A 102 -15.58 2.15 -6.08
CA TYR A 102 -14.18 2.29 -6.51
C TYR A 102 -14.06 2.92 -7.89
N PRO A 103 -12.92 3.55 -8.22
CA PRO A 103 -12.77 4.23 -9.51
C PRO A 103 -12.82 3.27 -10.71
N PRO A 104 -12.94 3.82 -11.95
CA PRO A 104 -13.26 3.03 -13.14
C PRO A 104 -12.35 1.82 -13.41
N LEU A 105 -11.09 1.83 -12.99
CA LEU A 105 -10.20 0.68 -13.22
C LEU A 105 -10.66 -0.56 -12.42
N THR A 106 -11.22 -0.40 -11.22
CA THR A 106 -11.87 -1.51 -10.51
C THR A 106 -13.09 -2.01 -11.30
N ALA A 107 -13.89 -1.10 -11.87
CA ALA A 107 -15.05 -1.51 -12.65
C ALA A 107 -14.66 -2.38 -13.86
N TYR A 108 -13.61 -1.99 -14.58
CA TYR A 108 -13.08 -2.79 -15.70
C TYR A 108 -12.46 -4.11 -15.22
N GLN A 109 -11.81 -4.13 -14.06
CA GLN A 109 -11.31 -5.34 -13.43
C GLN A 109 -12.45 -6.29 -13.05
N SER A 110 -13.50 -5.79 -12.41
CA SER A 110 -14.72 -6.55 -12.10
C SER A 110 -15.41 -7.07 -13.36
N TYR A 111 -15.43 -6.28 -14.44
CA TYR A 111 -15.96 -6.74 -15.73
C TYR A 111 -15.17 -7.94 -16.27
N PHE A 112 -13.83 -7.86 -16.30
CA PHE A 112 -12.98 -8.95 -16.78
C PHE A 112 -13.12 -10.22 -15.94
N HIS A 113 -13.10 -10.10 -14.60
CA HIS A 113 -13.34 -11.23 -13.71
C HIS A 113 -14.77 -11.77 -13.81
N GLY A 114 -15.76 -10.90 -14.00
CA GLY A 114 -17.15 -11.30 -14.18
C GLY A 114 -17.35 -12.12 -15.45
N ILE A 115 -16.63 -11.83 -16.53
CA ILE A 115 -16.66 -12.68 -17.74
C ILE A 115 -16.18 -14.09 -17.40
N LEU A 116 -15.09 -14.21 -16.64
CA LEU A 116 -14.58 -15.52 -16.19
C LEU A 116 -15.64 -16.27 -15.36
N LEU A 117 -16.28 -15.59 -14.40
CA LEU A 117 -17.35 -16.19 -13.60
C LEU A 117 -18.54 -16.60 -14.48
N LYS A 118 -18.96 -15.75 -15.42
CA LYS A 118 -20.07 -16.03 -16.35
C LYS A 118 -19.81 -17.25 -17.22
N LEU A 119 -18.54 -17.54 -17.55
CA LEU A 119 -18.16 -18.71 -18.36
C LEU A 119 -18.21 -20.03 -17.56
N PHE A 120 -17.84 -20.02 -16.28
CA PHE A 120 -17.68 -21.24 -15.48
C PHE A 120 -18.79 -21.47 -14.43
N ASP A 121 -19.36 -20.41 -13.87
CA ASP A 121 -20.47 -20.44 -12.91
C ASP A 121 -21.45 -19.28 -13.19
N PRO A 122 -22.29 -19.38 -14.24
CA PRO A 122 -23.20 -18.31 -14.64
C PRO A 122 -24.17 -17.88 -13.53
N ALA A 123 -24.54 -18.80 -12.64
CA ALA A 123 -25.43 -18.52 -11.51
C ALA A 123 -24.82 -17.52 -10.52
N SER A 124 -23.49 -17.46 -10.41
CA SER A 124 -22.77 -16.54 -9.51
C SER A 124 -22.84 -15.07 -9.90
N VAL A 125 -23.20 -14.76 -11.15
CA VAL A 125 -23.28 -13.40 -11.70
C VAL A 125 -24.60 -13.15 -12.43
N SER A 126 -25.63 -13.93 -12.11
CA SER A 126 -26.98 -13.76 -12.68
C SER A 126 -27.69 -12.57 -12.02
N LEU A 127 -28.19 -11.64 -12.84
CA LEU A 127 -28.84 -10.42 -12.36
C LEU A 127 -30.04 -10.75 -11.45
N PHE A 128 -30.12 -10.10 -10.29
CA PHE A 128 -31.16 -10.25 -9.26
C PHE A 128 -31.17 -11.56 -8.47
N THR A 129 -30.84 -12.69 -9.10
CA THR A 129 -30.92 -14.02 -8.46
C THR A 129 -29.63 -14.40 -7.74
N SER A 130 -28.50 -13.79 -8.08
CA SER A 130 -27.18 -14.15 -7.53
C SER A 130 -26.81 -13.42 -6.23
N ARG A 131 -27.68 -12.54 -5.72
CA ARG A 131 -27.45 -11.83 -4.44
C ARG A 131 -27.34 -12.81 -3.29
N GLY A 132 -26.20 -12.80 -2.61
CA GLY A 132 -25.89 -13.76 -1.54
C GLY A 132 -25.65 -15.19 -2.02
N TYR A 133 -25.32 -15.39 -3.30
CA TYR A 133 -25.05 -16.71 -3.86
C TYR A 133 -23.73 -17.26 -3.33
N GLU A 134 -23.79 -18.37 -2.59
CA GLU A 134 -22.63 -19.09 -2.08
C GLU A 134 -22.54 -20.47 -2.72
N SER A 135 -21.45 -20.73 -3.45
CA SER A 135 -21.14 -22.05 -4.02
C SER A 135 -19.65 -22.36 -3.83
N TYR A 136 -19.31 -23.65 -3.75
CA TYR A 136 -17.90 -24.05 -3.65
C TYR A 136 -17.10 -23.65 -4.91
N LEU A 137 -17.69 -23.83 -6.09
CA LEU A 137 -17.07 -23.47 -7.37
C LEU A 137 -16.89 -21.95 -7.47
N GLY A 138 -17.90 -21.16 -7.14
CA GLY A 138 -17.85 -19.70 -7.11
C GLY A 138 -16.76 -19.20 -6.16
N LYS A 139 -16.67 -19.75 -4.94
CA LYS A 139 -15.57 -19.47 -4.01
C LYS A 139 -14.21 -19.74 -4.65
N LEU A 140 -14.04 -20.91 -5.28
CA LEU A 140 -12.77 -21.28 -5.91
C LEU A 140 -12.39 -20.31 -7.05
N LEU A 141 -13.33 -19.99 -7.94
CA LEU A 141 -13.12 -19.06 -9.06
C LEU A 141 -12.75 -17.66 -8.57
N MET A 142 -13.44 -17.17 -7.55
CA MET A 142 -13.15 -15.89 -6.92
C MET A 142 -11.77 -15.87 -6.25
N ARG A 143 -11.34 -16.96 -5.60
CA ARG A 143 -9.96 -17.03 -5.07
C ARG A 143 -8.92 -17.02 -6.19
N TRP A 144 -9.21 -17.66 -7.33
CA TRP A 144 -8.34 -17.65 -8.50
C TRP A 144 -8.20 -16.26 -9.12
N THR A 145 -9.26 -15.44 -9.18
CA THR A 145 -9.18 -14.09 -9.76
C THR A 145 -8.25 -13.19 -8.95
N VAL A 146 -8.27 -13.27 -7.61
CA VAL A 146 -7.33 -12.56 -6.73
C VAL A 146 -5.89 -13.07 -6.95
N LEU A 147 -5.69 -14.40 -6.97
CA LEU A 147 -4.37 -14.98 -7.18
C LEU A 147 -3.77 -14.64 -8.54
N MET A 148 -4.56 -14.68 -9.61
CA MET A 148 -4.10 -14.29 -10.95
C MET A 148 -3.74 -12.81 -11.01
N SER A 149 -4.54 -11.94 -10.39
CA SER A 149 -4.24 -10.52 -10.29
C SER A 149 -2.92 -10.25 -9.56
N ASP A 150 -2.69 -10.96 -8.45
CA ASP A 150 -1.44 -10.88 -7.66
C ASP A 150 -0.22 -11.32 -8.48
N LEU A 151 -0.32 -12.47 -9.16
CA LEU A 151 0.74 -13.02 -10.02
C LEU A 151 1.05 -12.14 -11.23
N MET A 152 0.04 -11.54 -11.85
CA MET A 152 0.20 -10.74 -13.07
C MET A 152 0.69 -9.32 -12.78
N ILE A 153 0.45 -8.77 -11.59
CA ILE A 153 0.70 -7.36 -11.29
C ILE A 153 1.72 -7.20 -10.16
N PHE A 154 1.48 -7.80 -9.00
CA PHE A 154 2.31 -7.56 -7.81
C PHE A 154 3.66 -8.28 -7.89
N PHE A 155 3.68 -9.58 -8.25
CA PHE A 155 4.92 -10.36 -8.37
C PHE A 155 5.94 -9.74 -9.36
N PRO A 156 5.57 -9.40 -10.60
CA PRO A 156 6.51 -8.75 -11.53
C PRO A 156 6.91 -7.36 -11.07
N ALA A 157 6.02 -6.61 -10.42
CA ALA A 157 6.36 -5.31 -9.84
C ALA A 157 7.44 -5.41 -8.75
N VAL A 158 7.34 -6.41 -7.87
CA VAL A 158 8.35 -6.69 -6.84
C VAL A 158 9.69 -7.07 -7.47
N LEU A 159 9.68 -7.94 -8.47
CA LEU A 159 10.91 -8.27 -9.20
C LEU A 159 11.54 -7.02 -9.84
N TYR A 160 10.73 -6.19 -10.49
CA TYR A 160 11.20 -4.95 -11.11
C TYR A 160 11.81 -4.00 -10.06
N PHE A 161 11.14 -3.80 -8.92
CA PHE A 161 11.67 -3.01 -7.82
C PHE A 161 13.02 -3.53 -7.32
N LEU A 162 13.13 -4.82 -7.03
CA LEU A 162 14.36 -5.42 -6.50
C LEU A 162 15.53 -5.28 -7.49
N THR A 163 15.28 -5.52 -8.78
CA THR A 163 16.33 -5.39 -9.81
C THR A 163 16.86 -3.95 -9.89
N VAL A 164 15.98 -2.95 -9.84
CA VAL A 164 16.36 -1.53 -9.87
C VAL A 164 17.05 -1.12 -8.57
N HIS A 165 16.49 -1.51 -7.42
CA HIS A 165 16.99 -1.12 -6.11
C HIS A 165 18.39 -1.68 -5.79
N TYR A 166 18.70 -2.89 -6.27
CA TYR A 166 20.03 -3.50 -6.14
C TYR A 166 20.96 -3.25 -7.33
N SER A 167 20.51 -2.51 -8.35
CA SER A 167 21.36 -2.08 -9.45
C SER A 167 22.47 -1.16 -8.92
N GLY A 168 23.73 -1.47 -9.28
CA GLY A 168 24.90 -0.71 -8.82
C GLY A 168 25.34 -0.96 -7.36
N LYS A 169 24.59 -1.74 -6.56
CA LYS A 169 25.04 -2.14 -5.20
C LYS A 169 26.15 -3.22 -5.28
N PRO A 170 27.06 -3.31 -4.29
CA PRO A 170 28.11 -4.34 -4.24
C PRO A 170 27.53 -5.77 -4.26
N ASN A 171 28.26 -6.74 -4.82
CA ASN A 171 27.79 -8.13 -4.92
C ASN A 171 27.42 -8.76 -3.56
N GLY A 172 28.08 -8.35 -2.47
CA GLY A 172 27.72 -8.79 -1.12
C GLY A 172 26.31 -8.39 -0.68
N GLU A 173 25.82 -7.22 -1.13
CA GLU A 173 24.46 -6.75 -0.84
C GLU A 173 23.42 -7.39 -1.77
N LYS A 174 23.80 -7.74 -3.01
CA LYS A 174 22.91 -8.46 -3.94
C LYS A 174 22.47 -9.82 -3.41
N ASN A 175 23.28 -10.46 -2.56
CA ASN A 175 22.89 -11.70 -1.88
C ASN A 175 21.69 -11.51 -0.93
N SER A 176 21.41 -10.29 -0.47
CA SER A 176 20.23 -9.96 0.34
C SER A 176 18.95 -9.79 -0.48
N MET A 177 19.03 -9.76 -1.82
CA MET A 177 17.88 -9.61 -2.71
C MET A 177 16.86 -10.75 -2.52
N ALA A 178 17.33 -11.98 -2.27
CA ALA A 178 16.48 -13.12 -1.98
C ALA A 178 15.68 -12.94 -0.69
N TRP A 179 16.34 -12.49 0.38
CA TRP A 179 15.66 -12.20 1.65
C TRP A 179 14.66 -11.05 1.51
N HIS A 180 15.05 -9.96 0.85
CA HIS A 180 14.17 -8.81 0.62
C HIS A 180 12.94 -9.21 -0.20
N SER A 181 13.12 -10.07 -1.22
CA SER A 181 12.01 -10.66 -1.97
C SER A 181 11.06 -11.49 -1.09
N ALA A 182 11.61 -12.32 -0.18
CA ALA A 182 10.79 -13.08 0.76
C ALA A 182 9.99 -12.15 1.68
N MET A 183 10.61 -11.08 2.19
CA MET A 183 9.95 -10.12 3.09
C MET A 183 8.78 -9.39 2.43
N ILE A 184 8.88 -9.07 1.13
CA ILE A 184 7.79 -8.41 0.39
C ILE A 184 6.70 -9.42 -0.01
N LEU A 185 7.08 -10.56 -0.62
CA LEU A 185 6.12 -11.53 -1.17
C LEU A 185 5.41 -12.36 -0.09
N LEU A 186 6.06 -12.61 1.05
CA LEU A 186 5.51 -13.33 2.20
C LEU A 186 5.03 -12.38 3.30
N ASN A 187 4.71 -11.13 2.96
CA ASN A 187 4.13 -10.17 3.88
C ASN A 187 2.78 -10.72 4.42
N PRO A 188 2.69 -11.05 5.72
CA PRO A 188 1.55 -11.76 6.27
C PRO A 188 0.28 -10.90 6.27
N CYS A 189 0.41 -9.59 6.46
CA CYS A 189 -0.71 -8.65 6.43
C CYS A 189 -1.39 -8.63 5.06
N LEU A 190 -0.60 -8.52 3.98
CA LEU A 190 -1.15 -8.50 2.62
C LEU A 190 -1.80 -9.84 2.26
N ILE A 191 -1.16 -10.97 2.60
CA ILE A 191 -1.70 -12.30 2.30
C ILE A 191 -3.03 -12.53 3.02
N LEU A 192 -3.12 -12.20 4.31
CA LEU A 192 -4.34 -12.39 5.09
C LEU A 192 -5.50 -11.55 4.57
N ILE A 193 -5.24 -10.31 4.15
CA ILE A 193 -6.29 -9.42 3.66
C ILE A 193 -6.74 -9.77 2.23
N ASP A 194 -5.82 -10.08 1.32
CA ASP A 194 -6.20 -10.39 -0.07
C ASP A 194 -6.73 -11.82 -0.20
N HIS A 195 -6.01 -12.80 0.36
CA HIS A 195 -6.31 -14.22 0.14
C HIS A 195 -7.14 -14.86 1.26
N GLY A 196 -7.23 -14.24 2.44
CA GLY A 196 -8.13 -14.66 3.52
C GLY A 196 -9.44 -13.88 3.50
N HIS A 197 -9.37 -12.60 3.88
CA HIS A 197 -10.49 -11.67 3.98
C HIS A 197 -11.21 -11.45 2.63
N PHE A 198 -10.49 -11.53 1.51
CA PHE A 198 -10.96 -11.36 0.11
C PHE A 198 -10.96 -9.91 -0.37
N GLN A 199 -9.79 -9.44 -0.82
CA GLN A 199 -9.62 -8.11 -1.40
C GLN A 199 -8.61 -8.11 -2.56
N TYR A 200 -8.72 -7.10 -3.43
CA TYR A 200 -7.78 -6.85 -4.54
C TYR A 200 -6.80 -5.71 -4.21
N ASN A 201 -6.10 -5.75 -3.07
CA ASN A 201 -5.08 -4.73 -2.78
C ASN A 201 -3.82 -4.91 -3.63
N CYS A 202 -3.47 -6.16 -3.97
CA CYS A 202 -2.31 -6.53 -4.77
C CYS A 202 -2.20 -5.75 -6.10
N ILE A 203 -3.32 -5.42 -6.74
CA ILE A 203 -3.32 -4.65 -7.99
C ILE A 203 -2.85 -3.21 -7.73
N SER A 204 -3.48 -2.51 -6.79
CA SER A 204 -3.13 -1.11 -6.46
C SER A 204 -1.72 -0.99 -5.89
N LEU A 205 -1.35 -1.89 -4.98
CA LEU A 205 -0.02 -1.91 -4.37
C LEU A 205 1.04 -2.35 -5.39
N GLY A 206 0.72 -3.28 -6.29
CA GLY A 206 1.62 -3.74 -7.35
C GLY A 206 1.90 -2.64 -8.38
N LEU A 207 0.86 -1.95 -8.85
CA LEU A 207 1.02 -0.78 -9.71
C LEU A 207 1.83 0.33 -9.03
N THR A 208 1.63 0.55 -7.73
CA THR A 208 2.44 1.50 -6.93
C THR A 208 3.90 1.06 -6.85
N THR A 209 4.18 -0.22 -6.55
CA THR A 209 5.56 -0.76 -6.51
C THR A 209 6.24 -0.63 -7.86
N ALA A 210 5.54 -0.94 -8.96
CA ALA A 210 6.06 -0.78 -10.31
C ALA A 210 6.33 0.70 -10.64
N ALA A 211 5.45 1.60 -10.20
CA ALA A 211 5.66 3.04 -10.33
C ALA A 211 6.90 3.50 -9.57
N VAL A 212 7.08 3.05 -8.32
CA VAL A 212 8.29 3.34 -7.53
C VAL A 212 9.54 2.82 -8.26
N ALA A 213 9.52 1.60 -8.78
CA ALA A 213 10.63 1.03 -9.53
C ALA A 213 10.96 1.83 -10.81
N ALA A 214 9.95 2.29 -11.54
CA ALA A 214 10.11 3.15 -12.71
C ALA A 214 10.76 4.50 -12.33
N ILE A 215 10.31 5.13 -11.25
CA ILE A 215 10.88 6.38 -10.73
C ILE A 215 12.33 6.19 -10.27
N LEU A 216 12.62 5.09 -9.57
CA LEU A 216 13.97 4.76 -9.13
C LEU A 216 14.93 4.44 -10.29
N SER A 217 14.40 4.04 -11.45
CA SER A 217 15.16 3.86 -12.70
C SER A 217 15.11 5.09 -13.62
N ASP A 218 14.69 6.24 -13.08
CA ASP A 218 14.63 7.53 -13.78
C ASP A 218 13.67 7.57 -14.99
N ARG A 219 12.70 6.64 -15.04
CA ARG A 219 11.63 6.58 -16.04
C ARG A 219 10.38 7.28 -15.51
N ASP A 220 10.46 8.60 -15.37
CA ASP A 220 9.45 9.39 -14.68
C ASP A 220 8.05 9.30 -15.33
N ILE A 221 7.97 9.34 -16.66
CA ILE A 221 6.70 9.20 -17.41
C ILE A 221 6.03 7.85 -17.14
N GLY A 222 6.80 6.75 -17.22
CA GLY A 222 6.30 5.40 -16.93
C GLY A 222 5.85 5.25 -15.48
N GLY A 223 6.60 5.85 -14.55
CA GLY A 223 6.23 5.92 -13.14
C GLY A 223 4.92 6.68 -12.91
N SER A 224 4.76 7.85 -13.52
CA SER A 224 3.52 8.65 -13.42
C SER A 224 2.32 7.95 -14.03
N LEU A 225 2.48 7.23 -15.16
CA LEU A 225 1.41 6.43 -15.76
C LEU A 225 0.99 5.30 -14.83
N LEU A 226 1.93 4.48 -14.35
CA LEU A 226 1.65 3.36 -13.45
C LEU A 226 1.02 3.82 -12.13
N PHE A 227 1.49 4.95 -11.57
CA PHE A 227 0.90 5.53 -10.37
C PHE A 227 -0.51 6.07 -10.63
N SER A 228 -0.77 6.64 -11.81
CA SER A 228 -2.12 7.07 -12.21
C SER A 228 -3.07 5.89 -12.36
N LEU A 229 -2.61 4.74 -12.87
CA LEU A 229 -3.39 3.50 -12.87
C LEU A 229 -3.66 3.02 -11.44
N ALA A 230 -2.64 3.03 -10.56
CA ALA A 230 -2.81 2.70 -9.15
C ALA A 230 -3.82 3.62 -8.46
N LEU A 231 -3.89 4.90 -8.86
CA LEU A 231 -4.87 5.85 -8.34
C LEU A 231 -6.30 5.58 -8.85
N ASN A 232 -6.45 4.93 -10.00
CA ASN A 232 -7.77 4.61 -10.55
C ASN A 232 -8.25 3.21 -10.14
N HIS A 233 -7.41 2.42 -9.46
CA HIS A 233 -7.80 1.10 -8.99
C HIS A 233 -8.64 1.17 -7.72
N LYS A 234 -8.03 1.46 -6.56
CA LYS A 234 -8.70 1.27 -5.27
C LYS A 234 -8.86 2.57 -4.48
N GLN A 235 -10.08 2.80 -4.00
CA GLN A 235 -10.46 3.89 -3.11
C GLN A 235 -9.96 3.65 -1.67
N THR A 236 -9.55 4.69 -0.94
CA THR A 236 -9.60 4.73 0.54
C THR A 236 -10.07 6.12 0.93
N CYS A 237 -11.30 6.17 1.43
CA CYS A 237 -12.00 7.41 1.73
C CYS A 237 -11.12 8.38 2.52
N THR A 238 -10.69 9.44 1.85
CA THR A 238 -10.08 10.61 2.49
C THR A 238 -10.72 11.88 1.92
N LEU A 239 -11.46 12.56 2.79
CA LEU A 239 -12.36 13.72 2.67
C LEU A 239 -12.30 14.75 1.49
N TYR A 240 -13.49 15.21 1.03
CA TYR A 240 -14.09 16.54 1.30
C TYR A 240 -15.49 16.77 0.67
N ASP A 241 -16.39 17.52 1.37
CA ASP A 241 -17.61 18.15 0.82
C ASP A 241 -17.86 19.56 1.43
N TYR A 242 -18.08 20.58 0.56
CA TYR A 242 -18.91 21.82 0.72
C TYR A 242 -18.62 22.90 -0.37
N TYR A 243 -17.47 22.90 -1.03
CA TYR A 243 -17.22 23.84 -2.15
C TYR A 243 -18.13 23.61 -3.37
N ALA A 244 -18.82 22.45 -3.43
CA ALA A 244 -19.85 22.17 -4.44
C ALA A 244 -21.17 22.94 -4.19
N ALA A 245 -21.43 23.45 -2.98
CA ALA A 245 -22.64 24.22 -2.68
C ALA A 245 -22.47 25.74 -2.86
N MET A 246 -21.25 26.25 -3.06
CA MET A 246 -20.97 27.68 -3.24
C MET A 246 -20.29 28.02 -4.58
N GLY A 247 -20.85 27.53 -5.70
CA GLY A 247 -20.75 28.19 -7.02
C GLY A 247 -19.37 28.65 -7.51
N GLY A 248 -18.28 28.03 -7.05
CA GLY A 248 -16.93 28.56 -7.19
C GLY A 248 -15.99 27.66 -7.99
N ARG A 249 -16.06 27.81 -9.33
CA ARG A 249 -15.01 27.47 -10.33
C ARG A 249 -14.24 26.15 -10.15
N PHE A 250 -14.75 25.12 -10.83
CA PHE A 250 -14.15 23.93 -11.51
C PHE A 250 -12.72 23.42 -11.19
N PHE A 251 -11.75 24.28 -10.85
CA PHE A 251 -10.34 23.88 -10.74
C PHE A 251 -9.93 23.34 -9.36
N ASN A 252 -10.64 23.74 -8.29
CA ASN A 252 -10.38 23.24 -6.93
C ASN A 252 -11.10 21.91 -6.60
N ALA A 253 -12.05 21.46 -7.44
CA ALA A 253 -12.83 20.25 -7.20
C ALA A 253 -12.13 18.97 -7.68
N LEU A 254 -11.30 19.04 -8.73
CA LEU A 254 -10.66 17.84 -9.31
C LEU A 254 -9.48 17.34 -8.46
N LEU A 255 -8.61 18.26 -8.01
CA LEU A 255 -7.44 17.91 -7.18
C LEU A 255 -7.83 17.32 -5.81
N PHE A 256 -8.97 17.74 -5.26
CA PHE A 256 -9.48 17.30 -3.96
C PHE A 256 -10.29 16.00 -4.02
N ARG A 257 -10.91 15.67 -5.17
CA ARG A 257 -11.66 14.41 -5.31
C ARG A 257 -10.75 13.21 -5.61
N VAL A 258 -9.57 13.43 -6.21
CA VAL A 258 -8.52 12.42 -6.41
C VAL A 258 -7.85 12.00 -5.08
N ALA A 259 -7.96 12.82 -4.02
CA ALA A 259 -7.36 12.53 -2.71
C ALA A 259 -8.02 11.38 -1.93
N THR A 260 -9.08 10.78 -2.47
CA THR A 260 -9.92 9.78 -1.82
C THR A 260 -9.51 8.32 -2.11
N VAL A 261 -8.31 8.13 -2.67
CA VAL A 261 -7.84 6.86 -3.23
C VAL A 261 -6.77 6.22 -2.36
N MET A 262 -6.68 4.87 -2.29
CA MET A 262 -5.65 4.15 -1.53
C MET A 262 -4.24 4.66 -1.85
N SER A 263 -3.93 4.74 -3.14
CA SER A 263 -2.64 5.20 -3.61
C SER A 263 -2.43 6.71 -3.39
N ALA A 264 -3.47 7.49 -3.05
CA ALA A 264 -3.34 8.92 -2.76
C ALA A 264 -2.53 9.19 -1.48
N TYR A 265 -2.43 8.21 -0.58
CA TYR A 265 -1.54 8.26 0.59
C TYR A 265 -0.07 8.47 0.18
N TYR A 266 0.29 8.06 -1.03
CA TYR A 266 1.62 8.21 -1.61
C TYR A 266 1.74 9.45 -2.51
N ALA A 267 0.62 10.07 -2.92
CA ALA A 267 0.62 11.13 -3.92
C ALA A 267 1.48 12.34 -3.52
N PRO A 268 1.46 12.83 -2.26
CA PRO A 268 2.35 13.93 -1.86
C PRO A 268 3.84 13.59 -1.98
N ALA A 269 4.23 12.33 -1.76
CA ALA A 269 5.61 11.90 -1.93
C ALA A 269 6.02 11.81 -3.40
N PHE A 270 5.17 11.23 -4.26
CA PHE A 270 5.38 11.21 -5.71
C PHE A 270 5.47 12.64 -6.27
N PHE A 271 4.52 13.50 -5.90
CA PHE A 271 4.50 14.89 -6.31
C PHE A 271 5.74 15.64 -5.83
N GLY A 272 6.04 15.59 -4.53
CA GLY A 272 7.17 16.31 -3.94
C GLY A 272 8.52 15.88 -4.54
N TYR A 273 8.71 14.58 -4.75
CA TYR A 273 9.95 14.06 -5.36
C TYR A 273 10.08 14.44 -6.84
N LEU A 274 9.04 14.22 -7.64
CA LEU A 274 9.06 14.54 -9.08
C LEU A 274 9.18 16.05 -9.32
N LEU A 275 8.46 16.86 -8.54
CA LEU A 275 8.57 18.32 -8.61
C LEU A 275 9.99 18.76 -8.24
N GLY A 276 10.53 18.27 -7.13
CA GLY A 276 11.91 18.58 -6.71
C GLY A 276 12.94 18.18 -7.77
N LYS A 277 12.77 17.02 -8.41
CA LYS A 277 13.62 16.55 -9.52
C LYS A 277 13.50 17.48 -10.73
N CYS A 278 12.29 17.84 -11.15
CA CYS A 278 12.06 18.72 -12.30
C CYS A 278 12.61 20.13 -12.08
N LEU A 279 12.48 20.69 -10.88
CA LEU A 279 12.98 22.02 -10.53
C LEU A 279 14.51 22.13 -10.59
N LYS A 280 15.24 21.01 -10.54
CA LYS A 280 16.70 20.96 -10.69
C LYS A 280 17.16 20.84 -12.15
N LEU A 281 16.25 20.62 -13.10
CA LEU A 281 16.57 20.50 -14.52
C LEU A 281 16.60 21.88 -15.20
N GLN A 282 17.22 21.95 -16.39
CA GLN A 282 17.34 23.21 -17.15
C GLN A 282 15.98 23.81 -17.57
N ASN A 283 15.01 22.97 -17.95
CA ASN A 283 13.68 23.38 -18.43
C ASN A 283 12.56 22.82 -17.53
N PRO A 284 12.38 23.34 -16.30
CA PRO A 284 11.48 22.75 -15.32
C PRO A 284 10.01 22.75 -15.77
N ILE A 285 9.56 23.81 -16.45
CA ILE A 285 8.15 23.95 -16.89
C ILE A 285 7.78 22.86 -17.90
N LEU A 286 8.68 22.56 -18.85
CA LEU A 286 8.43 21.57 -19.89
C LEU A 286 8.32 20.16 -19.29
N GLU A 287 9.20 19.81 -18.34
CA GLU A 287 9.17 18.50 -17.69
C GLU A 287 7.92 18.32 -16.80
N ILE A 288 7.54 19.37 -16.06
CA ILE A 288 6.30 19.38 -15.29
C ILE A 288 5.09 19.21 -16.23
N LEU A 289 5.08 19.90 -17.37
CA LEU A 289 4.01 19.80 -18.35
C LEU A 289 3.90 18.39 -18.94
N LYS A 290 5.03 17.74 -19.29
CA LYS A 290 5.05 16.36 -19.79
C LYS A 290 4.43 15.37 -18.78
N LEU A 291 4.81 15.48 -17.51
CA LEU A 291 4.25 14.65 -16.45
C LEU A 291 2.76 14.93 -16.26
N GLY A 292 2.36 16.20 -16.23
CA GLY A 292 0.97 16.62 -16.13
C GLY A 292 0.10 16.07 -17.28
N LEU A 293 0.56 16.17 -18.53
CA LEU A 293 -0.14 15.62 -19.69
C LEU A 293 -0.25 14.08 -19.63
N THR A 294 0.77 13.39 -19.12
CA THR A 294 0.74 11.94 -18.94
C THR A 294 -0.35 11.52 -17.95
N VAL A 295 -0.42 12.20 -16.81
CA VAL A 295 -1.44 11.94 -15.78
C VAL A 295 -2.83 12.24 -16.35
N LEU A 296 -3.04 13.44 -16.91
CA LEU A 296 -4.33 13.85 -17.47
C LEU A 296 -4.79 12.93 -18.60
N GLY A 297 -3.89 12.53 -19.50
CA GLY A 297 -4.19 11.57 -20.57
C GLY A 297 -4.61 10.20 -20.04
N THR A 298 -3.91 9.70 -19.02
CA THR A 298 -4.26 8.40 -18.39
C THR A 298 -5.65 8.45 -17.75
N PHE A 299 -5.95 9.53 -17.01
CA PHE A 299 -7.29 9.73 -16.43
C PHE A 299 -8.35 9.87 -17.52
N ALA A 300 -8.10 10.63 -18.58
CA ALA A 300 -9.05 10.82 -19.68
C ALA A 300 -9.41 9.50 -20.37
N VAL A 301 -8.43 8.61 -20.58
CA VAL A 301 -8.67 7.29 -21.18
C VAL A 301 -9.52 6.41 -20.26
N LEU A 302 -9.18 6.33 -18.97
CA LEU A 302 -9.92 5.48 -18.02
C LEU A 302 -11.34 5.98 -17.77
N TRP A 303 -11.53 7.29 -17.71
CA TRP A 303 -12.81 7.93 -17.42
C TRP A 303 -13.65 8.18 -18.68
N TRP A 304 -13.14 7.86 -19.87
CA TRP A 304 -13.78 8.15 -21.15
C TRP A 304 -15.29 7.85 -21.20
N PRO A 305 -15.80 6.70 -20.71
CA PRO A 305 -17.24 6.41 -20.74
C PRO A 305 -18.12 7.33 -19.88
N TYR A 306 -17.51 8.09 -18.96
CA TYR A 306 -18.17 8.96 -17.99
C TYR A 306 -17.95 10.45 -18.29
N LEU A 307 -17.13 10.80 -19.29
CA LEU A 307 -16.80 12.18 -19.66
C LEU A 307 -17.80 12.83 -20.64
N TYR A 308 -18.89 12.14 -21.00
CA TYR A 308 -19.89 12.66 -21.94
C TYR A 308 -20.76 13.79 -21.35
N SER A 309 -20.86 13.88 -20.03
CA SER A 309 -21.55 14.95 -19.31
C SER A 309 -20.85 15.20 -17.99
N VAL A 310 -20.85 16.46 -17.55
CA VAL A 310 -20.35 16.86 -16.23
C VAL A 310 -21.10 16.10 -15.13
N ASP A 311 -22.43 15.97 -15.25
CA ASP A 311 -23.24 15.28 -14.25
C ASP A 311 -22.84 13.81 -14.10
N ALA A 312 -22.53 13.14 -15.20
CA ALA A 312 -22.10 11.74 -15.18
C ALA A 312 -20.74 11.57 -14.49
N SER A 313 -19.80 12.48 -14.74
CA SER A 313 -18.52 12.48 -14.03
C SER A 313 -18.68 12.79 -12.55
N LEU A 314 -19.55 13.75 -12.19
CA LEU A 314 -19.83 14.12 -10.80
C LEU A 314 -20.49 12.98 -10.02
N GLU A 315 -21.33 12.18 -10.68
CA GLU A 315 -22.00 11.02 -10.09
C GLU A 315 -21.03 9.88 -9.78
N VAL A 316 -20.09 9.57 -10.69
CA VAL A 316 -19.01 8.63 -10.37
C VAL A 316 -18.20 9.17 -9.19
N LEU A 317 -17.81 10.45 -9.22
CA LEU A 317 -17.03 11.07 -8.15
C LEU A 317 -17.75 11.08 -6.79
N SER A 318 -19.07 11.24 -6.76
CA SER A 318 -19.84 11.21 -5.51
C SER A 318 -19.93 9.81 -4.91
N ARG A 319 -19.86 8.76 -5.74
CA ARG A 319 -19.74 7.37 -5.28
C ARG A 319 -18.37 7.05 -4.71
N LEU A 320 -17.32 7.59 -5.32
CA LEU A 320 -15.96 7.44 -4.80
C LEU A 320 -15.87 8.01 -3.38
N ALA A 321 -16.40 9.21 -3.15
CA ALA A 321 -16.35 9.87 -1.84
C ALA A 321 -17.70 9.83 -1.10
N PRO A 322 -18.13 8.68 -0.52
CA PRO A 322 -19.41 8.61 0.18
C PRO A 322 -19.41 9.54 1.39
N PHE A 323 -20.31 10.52 1.37
CA PHE A 323 -20.34 11.65 2.29
C PHE A 323 -20.94 11.34 3.68
N GLU A 324 -21.47 10.13 3.87
CA GLU A 324 -22.41 9.80 4.96
C GLU A 324 -21.86 8.95 6.12
N ARG A 325 -20.58 8.53 6.11
CA ARG A 325 -20.03 7.76 7.25
C ARG A 325 -19.49 8.66 8.38
N GLY A 326 -19.80 8.29 9.61
CA GLY A 326 -19.38 8.96 10.84
C GLY A 326 -17.91 8.72 11.22
N LEU A 327 -17.40 9.51 12.17
CA LEU A 327 -16.05 9.38 12.73
C LEU A 327 -15.97 8.17 13.69
N TYR A 328 -14.99 7.26 13.52
CA TYR A 328 -14.79 6.00 14.28
C TYR A 328 -15.95 5.01 14.26
N GLU A 329 -16.49 4.69 13.08
CA GLU A 329 -17.38 3.52 12.96
C GLU A 329 -16.63 2.20 13.23
N ASP A 330 -15.32 2.18 12.96
CA ASP A 330 -14.40 1.07 13.25
C ASP A 330 -13.35 1.47 14.30
N TYR A 331 -12.90 0.51 15.13
CA TYR A 331 -11.84 0.69 16.13
C TYR A 331 -10.45 0.65 15.48
N VAL A 332 -9.98 1.79 14.99
CA VAL A 332 -8.72 1.90 14.25
C VAL A 332 -7.63 2.58 15.07
N ALA A 333 -6.39 2.09 14.97
CA ALA A 333 -5.22 2.64 15.64
C ALA A 333 -4.74 3.97 15.01
N ASN A 334 -5.62 4.97 14.97
CA ASN A 334 -5.35 6.33 14.52
C ASN A 334 -5.47 7.33 15.70
N PHE A 335 -4.98 8.56 15.51
CA PHE A 335 -4.92 9.59 16.55
C PHE A 335 -6.31 9.88 17.11
N TRP A 336 -7.24 10.04 16.20
CA TRP A 336 -8.61 10.43 16.43
C TRP A 336 -9.34 9.38 17.31
N CYS A 337 -9.33 8.10 16.91
CA CYS A 337 -10.04 7.03 17.61
C CYS A 337 -9.40 6.75 18.97
N THR A 338 -8.06 6.80 19.04
CA THR A 338 -7.31 6.58 20.28
C THR A 338 -7.58 7.67 21.31
N THR A 339 -7.51 8.94 20.91
CA THR A 339 -7.79 10.07 21.81
C THR A 339 -9.26 10.17 22.18
N SER A 340 -10.16 9.55 21.41
CA SER A 340 -11.61 9.53 21.70
C SER A 340 -11.98 8.88 23.04
N VAL A 341 -11.09 8.04 23.57
CA VAL A 341 -11.26 7.42 24.90
C VAL A 341 -11.29 8.50 25.99
N VAL A 342 -10.43 9.51 25.87
CA VAL A 342 -10.28 10.63 26.82
C VAL A 342 -11.06 11.87 26.37
N LEU A 343 -10.92 12.27 25.11
CA LEU A 343 -11.52 13.46 24.52
C LEU A 343 -12.69 13.07 23.62
N LYS A 344 -13.92 13.35 24.04
CA LYS A 344 -15.11 13.03 23.24
C LYS A 344 -15.29 14.04 22.08
N TRP A 345 -14.50 13.90 21.02
CA TRP A 345 -14.48 14.77 19.83
C TRP A 345 -15.88 15.11 19.27
N LYS A 346 -16.76 14.11 19.14
CA LYS A 346 -18.15 14.29 18.66
C LYS A 346 -19.03 15.16 19.57
N ARG A 347 -18.66 15.33 20.85
CA ARG A 347 -19.34 16.24 21.79
C ARG A 347 -18.79 17.66 21.74
N LEU A 348 -17.52 17.80 21.36
CA LEU A 348 -16.81 19.07 21.34
C LEU A 348 -16.97 19.83 20.01
N PHE A 349 -17.12 19.10 18.91
CA PHE A 349 -17.13 19.69 17.57
C PHE A 349 -18.22 19.05 16.69
N THR A 350 -18.73 19.85 15.75
CA THR A 350 -19.61 19.34 14.69
C THR A 350 -18.84 18.44 13.73
N THR A 351 -19.55 17.56 13.01
CA THR A 351 -18.93 16.69 12.00
C THR A 351 -18.13 17.47 10.96
N GLN A 352 -18.61 18.67 10.57
CA GLN A 352 -17.92 19.54 9.61
C GLN A 352 -16.59 20.08 10.16
N SER A 353 -16.59 20.59 11.40
CA SER A 353 -15.37 21.09 12.03
C SER A 353 -14.35 19.97 12.27
N LEU A 354 -14.80 18.77 12.66
CA LEU A 354 -13.92 17.59 12.81
C LEU A 354 -13.28 17.19 11.50
N LYS A 355 -14.06 17.16 10.42
CA LYS A 355 -13.62 16.90 9.05
C LYS A 355 -12.49 17.85 8.63
N LEU A 356 -12.66 19.16 8.86
CA LEU A 356 -11.64 20.17 8.57
C LEU A 356 -10.40 20.02 9.46
N LEU A 357 -10.58 19.73 10.75
CA LEU A 357 -9.49 19.53 11.69
C LEU A 357 -8.62 18.32 11.30
N CYS A 358 -9.25 17.20 10.91
CA CYS A 358 -8.55 16.02 10.40
C CYS A 358 -7.73 16.32 9.14
N LEU A 359 -8.33 17.08 8.21
CA LEU A 359 -7.65 17.52 6.99
C LEU A 359 -6.43 18.40 7.32
N ALA A 360 -6.61 19.39 8.18
CA ALA A 360 -5.54 20.28 8.60
C ALA A 360 -4.39 19.51 9.30
N ALA A 361 -4.72 18.55 10.18
CA ALA A 361 -3.74 17.70 10.84
C ALA A 361 -2.98 16.77 9.86
N THR A 362 -3.70 16.21 8.88
CA THR A 362 -3.08 15.34 7.87
C THR A 362 -2.13 16.13 6.99
N ILE A 363 -2.55 17.30 6.49
CA ILE A 363 -1.71 18.16 5.66
C ILE A 363 -0.51 18.67 6.46
N SER A 364 -0.72 19.15 7.69
CA SER A 364 0.37 19.72 8.51
C SER A 364 1.45 18.69 8.85
N THR A 365 1.07 17.43 9.06
CA THR A 365 2.03 16.35 9.35
C THR A 365 2.68 15.78 8.09
N CYS A 366 2.00 15.84 6.94
CA CYS A 366 2.55 15.39 5.65
C CYS A 366 3.49 16.44 5.02
N LEU A 367 3.23 17.73 5.24
CA LEU A 367 3.92 18.85 4.60
C LEU A 367 5.44 18.87 4.83
N PRO A 368 5.98 18.61 6.04
CA PRO A 368 7.43 18.57 6.26
C PRO A 368 8.14 17.54 5.37
N SER A 369 7.57 16.34 5.23
CA SER A 369 8.12 15.30 4.35
C SER A 369 8.11 15.74 2.89
N MET A 370 7.02 16.35 2.42
CA MET A 370 6.90 16.86 1.06
C MET A 370 7.89 17.99 0.78
N ILE A 371 8.05 18.95 1.70
CA ILE A 371 9.03 20.05 1.59
C ILE A 371 10.45 19.49 1.50
N GLN A 372 10.77 18.47 2.30
CA GLN A 372 12.07 17.82 2.27
C GLN A 372 12.35 17.21 0.88
N LEU A 373 11.38 16.51 0.30
CA LEU A 373 11.52 15.89 -1.03
C LEU A 373 11.70 16.91 -2.15
N VAL A 374 10.98 18.04 -2.08
CA VAL A 374 11.10 19.11 -3.08
C VAL A 374 12.48 19.77 -3.01
N ARG A 375 13.00 20.02 -1.81
CA ARG A 375 14.30 20.67 -1.62
C ARG A 375 15.48 19.73 -1.90
N PHE A 376 15.41 18.50 -1.42
CA PHE A 376 16.50 17.51 -1.48
C PHE A 376 16.00 16.17 -2.06
N PRO A 377 15.60 16.14 -3.34
CA PRO A 377 15.14 14.92 -3.98
C PRO A 377 16.26 13.88 -4.00
N SER A 378 16.04 12.76 -3.33
CA SER A 378 16.93 11.59 -3.33
C SER A 378 16.12 10.30 -3.38
N LYS A 379 16.68 9.23 -3.97
CA LYS A 379 16.00 7.93 -4.12
C LYS A 379 15.60 7.31 -2.76
N ARG A 380 16.48 7.40 -1.76
CA ARG A 380 16.17 6.98 -0.37
C ARG A 380 15.18 7.91 0.31
N GLY A 381 15.34 9.23 0.13
CA GLY A 381 14.40 10.22 0.65
C GLY A 381 12.98 9.97 0.14
N PHE A 382 12.83 9.62 -1.14
CA PHE A 382 11.55 9.27 -1.75
C PHE A 382 10.88 8.07 -1.06
N LEU A 383 11.61 6.98 -0.80
CA LEU A 383 11.05 5.81 -0.09
C LEU A 383 10.61 6.16 1.35
N HIS A 384 11.40 6.93 2.09
CA HIS A 384 10.97 7.43 3.41
C HIS A 384 9.79 8.40 3.31
N GLY A 385 9.75 9.21 2.25
CA GLY A 385 8.65 10.12 1.96
C GLY A 385 7.34 9.39 1.73
N LEU A 386 7.35 8.28 0.99
CA LEU A 386 6.19 7.39 0.80
C LEU A 386 5.69 6.85 2.15
N LEU A 387 6.61 6.41 3.02
CA LEU A 387 6.28 5.92 4.36
C LEU A 387 5.68 7.01 5.25
N ASN A 388 6.30 8.20 5.27
CA ASN A 388 5.86 9.31 6.11
C ASN A 388 4.52 9.87 5.64
N CYS A 389 4.34 10.09 4.33
CA CYS A 389 3.06 10.57 3.80
C CYS A 389 1.94 9.55 4.09
N SER A 390 2.17 8.26 3.83
CA SER A 390 1.14 7.25 4.10
C SER A 390 0.81 7.11 5.59
N PHE A 391 1.77 7.25 6.50
CA PHE A 391 1.48 7.30 7.94
C PHE A 391 0.73 8.57 8.35
N SER A 392 1.05 9.74 7.79
CA SER A 392 0.30 10.96 8.06
C SER A 392 -1.18 10.78 7.73
N PHE A 393 -1.48 10.22 6.56
CA PHE A 393 -2.86 9.90 6.17
C PHE A 393 -3.47 8.83 7.09
N TYR A 394 -2.76 7.75 7.41
CA TYR A 394 -3.29 6.69 8.29
C TYR A 394 -3.59 7.18 9.73
N LEU A 395 -2.73 8.03 10.30
CA LEU A 395 -2.86 8.46 11.68
C LEU A 395 -3.85 9.62 11.85
N PHE A 396 -3.95 10.52 10.88
CA PHE A 396 -4.67 11.79 11.03
C PHE A 396 -5.86 11.99 10.07
N SER A 397 -6.18 11.02 9.20
CA SER A 397 -7.39 11.11 8.38
C SER A 397 -8.67 10.85 9.17
N PHE A 398 -9.76 11.45 8.72
CA PHE A 398 -11.08 11.36 9.36
C PHE A 398 -11.67 9.95 9.27
N GLN A 399 -11.52 9.28 8.12
CA GLN A 399 -11.94 7.90 7.90
C GLN A 399 -10.71 7.08 7.54
N VAL A 400 -10.45 6.06 8.34
CA VAL A 400 -9.38 5.10 8.13
C VAL A 400 -9.97 3.76 8.53
N HIS A 401 -9.64 2.71 7.79
CA HIS A 401 -10.03 1.35 8.13
C HIS A 401 -8.83 0.60 8.71
N GLU A 402 -9.14 -0.45 9.49
CA GLU A 402 -8.15 -1.35 10.09
C GLU A 402 -7.15 -1.89 9.03
N LYS A 403 -7.67 -2.16 7.82
CA LYS A 403 -6.94 -2.69 6.66
C LYS A 403 -6.04 -1.65 5.97
N SER A 404 -6.27 -0.35 6.19
CA SER A 404 -5.49 0.72 5.56
C SER A 404 -4.04 0.77 6.06
N ILE A 405 -3.69 0.04 7.13
CA ILE A 405 -2.31 -0.11 7.61
C ILE A 405 -1.38 -0.76 6.55
N LEU A 406 -1.94 -1.48 5.58
CA LEU A 406 -1.21 -1.98 4.41
C LEU A 406 -0.52 -0.86 3.63
N LEU A 407 -1.06 0.36 3.67
CA LEU A 407 -0.53 1.49 2.92
C LEU A 407 0.84 1.96 3.47
N PRO A 408 1.02 2.21 4.78
CA PRO A 408 2.36 2.40 5.35
C PRO A 408 3.25 1.15 5.26
N LEU A 409 2.66 -0.05 5.29
CA LEU A 409 3.42 -1.30 5.23
C LEU A 409 4.18 -1.49 3.91
N LEU A 410 3.59 -1.06 2.79
CA LEU A 410 4.24 -1.19 1.48
C LEU A 410 5.60 -0.48 1.44
N PRO A 411 5.73 0.85 1.63
CA PRO A 411 7.02 1.51 1.61
C PRO A 411 7.95 1.05 2.74
N ALA A 412 7.42 0.62 3.89
CA ALA A 412 8.24 -0.02 4.92
C ALA A 412 8.86 -1.34 4.41
N SER A 413 8.12 -2.13 3.64
CA SER A 413 8.64 -3.36 3.02
C SER A 413 9.67 -3.08 1.94
N LEU A 414 9.54 -1.97 1.18
CA LEU A 414 10.56 -1.52 0.21
C LEU A 414 11.85 -1.04 0.89
N LEU A 415 11.74 -0.55 2.13
CA LEU A 415 12.85 -0.13 3.00
C LEU A 415 13.38 -1.26 3.89
N ALA A 416 12.89 -2.51 3.74
CA ALA A 416 13.23 -3.60 4.65
C ALA A 416 14.73 -3.93 4.66
N PHE A 417 15.45 -3.67 3.56
CA PHE A 417 16.90 -3.85 3.50
C PHE A 417 17.66 -2.77 4.27
N GLU A 418 17.27 -1.50 4.13
CA GLU A 418 17.90 -0.38 4.82
C GLU A 418 17.52 -0.29 6.31
N GLU A 419 16.27 -0.58 6.65
CA GLU A 419 15.69 -0.39 7.98
C GLU A 419 14.91 -1.66 8.42
N PRO A 420 15.59 -2.83 8.56
CA PRO A 420 14.95 -4.12 8.82
C PRO A 420 14.19 -4.15 10.15
N PHE A 421 14.73 -3.52 11.19
CA PHE A 421 14.09 -3.45 12.51
C PHE A 421 12.77 -2.66 12.45
N MET A 422 12.75 -1.52 11.77
CA MET A 422 11.55 -0.70 11.61
C MET A 422 10.46 -1.48 10.87
N PHE A 423 10.82 -2.18 9.78
CA PHE A 423 9.89 -3.00 9.03
C PHE A 423 9.32 -4.16 9.87
N TRP A 424 10.18 -4.91 10.59
CA TRP A 424 9.76 -5.99 11.46
C TRP A 424 8.84 -5.51 12.58
N TRP A 425 9.23 -4.42 13.25
CA TRP A 425 8.43 -3.80 14.30
C TRP A 425 7.04 -3.41 13.79
N LEU A 426 6.99 -2.79 12.61
CA LEU A 426 5.75 -2.34 12.02
C LEU A 426 4.84 -3.50 11.60
N ILE A 427 5.37 -4.54 10.94
CA ILE A 427 4.59 -5.74 10.56
C ILE A 427 3.97 -6.40 11.78
N TYR A 428 4.75 -6.57 12.85
CA TYR A 428 4.31 -7.20 14.07
C TYR A 428 3.11 -6.49 14.70
N HIS A 429 3.18 -5.16 14.81
CA HIS A 429 2.10 -4.36 15.37
C HIS A 429 0.92 -4.17 14.40
N ALA A 430 1.18 -4.18 13.08
CA ALA A 430 0.12 -4.20 12.07
C ALA A 430 -0.72 -5.48 12.15
N LEU A 431 -0.10 -6.65 12.32
CA LEU A 431 -0.80 -7.92 12.54
C LEU A 431 -1.69 -7.87 13.78
N LEU A 432 -1.15 -7.40 14.90
CA LEU A 432 -1.93 -7.23 16.13
C LEU A 432 -3.11 -6.28 15.93
N SER A 433 -2.91 -5.15 15.22
CA SER A 433 -3.97 -4.17 14.98
C SER A 433 -5.15 -4.72 14.16
N MET A 434 -4.90 -5.72 13.29
CA MET A 434 -5.93 -6.37 12.48
C MET A 434 -6.47 -7.66 13.10
N PHE A 435 -5.94 -8.10 14.25
CA PHE A 435 -6.35 -9.35 14.88
C PHE A 435 -7.86 -9.42 15.21
N PRO A 436 -8.50 -8.36 15.74
CA PRO A 436 -9.95 -8.36 15.95
C PRO A 436 -10.76 -8.64 14.66
N LEU A 437 -10.37 -8.02 13.55
CA LEU A 437 -10.97 -8.25 12.24
C LEU A 437 -10.83 -9.70 11.80
N LEU A 438 -9.60 -10.23 11.83
CA LEU A 438 -9.31 -11.59 11.37
C LEU A 438 -9.98 -12.66 12.25
N ARG A 439 -10.19 -12.38 13.54
CA ARG A 439 -10.96 -13.25 14.43
C ARG A 439 -12.45 -13.29 14.03
N ARG A 440 -13.06 -12.14 13.75
CA ARG A 440 -14.47 -12.06 13.28
C ARG A 440 -14.71 -12.94 12.06
N GLU A 441 -13.67 -13.14 11.25
CA GLU A 441 -13.72 -13.90 9.99
C GLU A 441 -13.22 -15.34 10.11
N LYS A 442 -12.95 -15.81 11.33
CA LYS A 442 -12.46 -17.17 11.61
C LYS A 442 -11.11 -17.48 10.93
N LEU A 443 -10.25 -16.45 10.77
CA LEU A 443 -8.91 -16.53 10.18
C LEU A 443 -7.78 -16.64 11.21
N VAL A 444 -8.07 -17.12 12.42
CA VAL A 444 -7.09 -17.21 13.53
C VAL A 444 -5.95 -18.19 13.21
N LEU A 445 -6.25 -19.34 12.60
CA LEU A 445 -5.22 -20.32 12.22
C LEU A 445 -4.23 -19.77 11.17
N PRO A 446 -4.68 -19.28 9.99
CA PRO A 446 -3.75 -18.71 9.01
C PRO A 446 -2.99 -17.50 9.58
N TYR A 447 -3.61 -16.70 10.44
CA TYR A 447 -2.94 -15.62 11.17
C TYR A 447 -1.75 -16.13 11.99
N ALA A 448 -1.96 -17.11 12.87
CA ALA A 448 -0.92 -17.63 13.75
C ALA A 448 0.24 -18.28 12.98
N VAL A 449 -0.08 -19.04 11.92
CA VAL A 449 0.93 -19.69 11.06
C VAL A 449 1.78 -18.66 10.31
N LEU A 450 1.15 -17.66 9.69
CA LEU A 450 1.86 -16.61 8.97
C LEU A 450 2.70 -15.72 9.88
N TYR A 451 2.19 -15.43 11.08
CA TYR A 451 2.92 -14.69 12.10
C TYR A 451 4.20 -15.43 12.52
N GLY A 452 4.11 -16.72 12.81
CA GLY A 452 5.26 -17.57 13.14
C GLY A 452 6.25 -17.72 11.98
N LEU A 453 5.74 -17.97 10.76
CA LEU A 453 6.55 -18.08 9.55
C LEU A 453 7.33 -16.80 9.27
N PHE A 454 6.67 -15.63 9.35
CA PHE A 454 7.33 -14.35 9.13
C PHE A 454 8.42 -14.09 10.19
N GLY A 455 8.15 -14.42 11.46
CA GLY A 455 9.14 -14.37 12.52
C GLY A 455 10.37 -15.23 12.20
N LEU A 456 10.18 -16.48 11.77
CA LEU A 456 11.27 -17.39 11.41
C LEU A 456 12.08 -16.87 10.21
N LEU A 457 11.42 -16.38 9.16
CA LEU A 457 12.09 -15.83 7.97
C LEU A 457 12.89 -14.55 8.29
N TYR A 458 12.46 -13.76 9.26
CA TYR A 458 13.21 -12.60 9.71
C TYR A 458 14.48 -12.99 10.48
N TYR A 459 14.36 -13.90 11.46
CA TYR A 459 15.49 -14.27 12.33
C TYR A 459 16.55 -15.15 11.65
N THR A 460 16.17 -16.00 10.71
CA THR A 460 17.09 -16.91 10.00
C THR A 460 18.20 -16.20 9.21
N THR A 461 17.97 -14.95 8.79
CA THR A 461 18.90 -14.16 7.96
C THR A 461 19.40 -12.89 8.65
N SER A 462 18.61 -12.30 9.57
CA SER A 462 19.03 -11.11 10.33
C SER A 462 20.14 -11.40 11.35
N GLY A 463 20.44 -12.67 11.63
CA GLY A 463 21.62 -13.09 12.40
C GLY A 463 22.97 -12.75 11.75
N ARG A 464 23.02 -12.04 10.62
CA ARG A 464 24.26 -11.66 9.91
C ARG A 464 24.78 -10.25 10.15
N LYS A 465 24.03 -9.36 10.81
CA LYS A 465 24.50 -8.01 11.14
C LYS A 465 23.82 -7.48 12.39
N ASP A 466 24.36 -7.79 13.57
CA ASP A 466 24.09 -7.00 14.76
C ASP A 466 25.40 -6.71 15.47
N THR A 467 25.85 -5.45 15.31
CA THR A 467 26.91 -4.82 16.10
C THR A 467 26.38 -4.57 17.51
N THR A 468 26.94 -5.30 18.45
CA THR A 468 26.89 -5.12 19.90
C THR A 468 27.25 -3.67 20.26
N GLU A 469 26.33 -2.89 20.85
CA GLU A 469 26.61 -1.85 21.88
C GLU A 469 25.43 -0.87 22.16
N ILE A 470 24.35 -0.81 21.36
CA ILE A 470 23.17 0.08 21.62
C ILE A 470 21.99 -0.67 22.31
N TYR A 471 22.23 -1.88 22.84
CA TYR A 471 21.19 -2.91 22.98
C TYR A 471 20.29 -2.90 24.23
N SER A 472 20.70 -2.39 25.40
CA SER A 472 19.94 -2.75 26.63
C SER A 472 18.55 -2.10 26.74
N PHE A 473 18.43 -0.79 26.52
CA PHE A 473 17.16 -0.08 26.67
C PHE A 473 16.14 -0.43 25.57
N TYR A 474 16.59 -0.45 24.30
CA TYR A 474 15.75 -0.84 23.18
C TYR A 474 15.35 -2.32 23.23
N SER A 475 16.21 -3.20 23.74
CA SER A 475 15.88 -4.62 23.95
C SER A 475 14.81 -4.80 25.02
N THR A 476 14.88 -4.06 26.14
CA THR A 476 13.86 -4.10 27.18
C THR A 476 12.51 -3.59 26.66
N LEU A 477 12.48 -2.46 25.94
CA LEU A 477 11.26 -1.93 25.34
C LEU A 477 10.67 -2.88 24.29
N LYS A 478 11.52 -3.51 23.47
CA LYS A 478 11.13 -4.56 22.51
C LYS A 478 10.49 -5.75 23.20
N SER A 479 11.13 -6.26 24.24
CA SER A 479 10.64 -7.43 24.99
C SER A 479 9.33 -7.12 25.69
N PHE A 480 9.20 -5.91 26.26
CA PHE A 480 7.96 -5.43 26.87
C PHE A 480 6.83 -5.33 25.85
N ALA A 481 7.04 -4.69 24.70
CA ALA A 481 6.02 -4.57 23.65
C ALA A 481 5.57 -5.93 23.12
N PHE A 482 6.51 -6.86 22.94
CA PHE A 482 6.22 -8.24 22.54
C PHE A 482 5.40 -8.99 23.60
N ALA A 483 5.78 -8.88 24.88
CA ALA A 483 5.04 -9.46 26.00
C ALA A 483 3.62 -8.88 26.11
N CYS A 484 3.45 -7.56 25.98
CA CYS A 484 2.14 -6.91 25.93
C CYS A 484 1.29 -7.46 24.78
N SER A 485 1.86 -7.59 23.59
CA SER A 485 1.16 -8.16 22.44
C SER A 485 0.70 -9.60 22.70
N ILE A 486 1.57 -10.48 23.23
CA ILE A 486 1.18 -11.86 23.59
C ILE A 486 0.06 -11.86 24.63
N PHE A 487 0.20 -11.04 25.67
CA PHE A 487 -0.80 -10.92 26.72
C PHE A 487 -2.15 -10.47 26.17
N LEU A 488 -2.17 -9.50 25.26
CA LEU A 488 -3.39 -9.05 24.59
C LEU A 488 -4.02 -10.14 23.72
N HIS A 489 -3.23 -10.93 22.98
CA HIS A 489 -3.76 -12.08 22.23
C HIS A 489 -4.40 -13.11 23.17
N MET A 490 -3.73 -13.42 24.29
CA MET A 490 -4.23 -14.38 25.27
C MET A 490 -5.55 -13.90 25.86
N ILE A 491 -5.60 -12.66 26.38
CA ILE A 491 -6.83 -12.08 26.94
C ILE A 491 -7.95 -12.08 25.91
N TYR A 492 -7.68 -11.62 24.69
CA TYR A 492 -8.70 -11.53 23.66
C TYR A 492 -9.30 -12.92 23.37
N MET A 493 -8.49 -13.97 23.32
CA MET A 493 -8.95 -15.31 23.02
C MET A 493 -9.63 -16.03 24.19
N THR A 494 -9.21 -15.79 25.43
CA THR A 494 -9.65 -16.59 26.60
C THR A 494 -10.69 -15.91 27.48
N ILE A 495 -10.72 -14.57 27.51
CA ILE A 495 -11.57 -13.80 28.43
C ILE A 495 -12.69 -13.13 27.62
N ALA A 496 -13.91 -13.12 28.17
CA ALA A 496 -15.00 -12.31 27.64
C ALA A 496 -14.88 -10.85 28.10
N PRO A 497 -15.13 -9.85 27.23
CA PRO A 497 -15.07 -8.46 27.65
C PRO A 497 -16.16 -8.18 28.71
N PRO A 498 -15.90 -7.29 29.69
CA PRO A 498 -16.90 -6.91 30.67
C PRO A 498 -18.16 -6.34 30.01
N GLU A 499 -19.36 -6.71 30.49
CA GLU A 499 -20.64 -6.27 29.89
C GLU A 499 -20.77 -4.74 29.81
N LYS A 500 -20.22 -4.02 30.78
CA LYS A 500 -20.19 -2.55 30.80
C LYS A 500 -19.35 -1.94 29.67
N TYR A 501 -18.33 -2.67 29.20
CA TYR A 501 -17.39 -2.21 28.18
C TYR A 501 -17.11 -3.33 27.16
N PRO A 502 -18.06 -3.62 26.24
CA PRO A 502 -17.97 -4.75 25.33
C PRO A 502 -16.79 -4.67 24.34
N PHE A 503 -16.29 -3.46 24.07
CA PHE A 503 -15.20 -3.19 23.13
C PHE A 503 -13.87 -2.81 23.83
N LEU A 504 -13.73 -3.17 25.10
CA LEU A 504 -12.56 -2.78 25.90
C LEU A 504 -11.27 -3.32 25.30
N PHE A 505 -11.25 -4.59 24.87
CA PHE A 505 -10.02 -5.21 24.39
C PHE A 505 -9.58 -4.63 23.04
N GLU A 506 -10.51 -4.37 22.13
CA GLU A 506 -10.28 -3.66 20.88
C GLU A 506 -9.69 -2.28 21.15
N ALA A 507 -10.23 -1.54 22.12
CA ALA A 507 -9.72 -0.23 22.50
C ALA A 507 -8.28 -0.28 23.07
N VAL A 508 -7.95 -1.31 23.87
CA VAL A 508 -6.59 -1.48 24.41
C VAL A 508 -5.59 -1.88 23.30
N ILE A 509 -5.97 -2.81 22.41
CA ILE A 509 -5.16 -3.19 21.25
C ILE A 509 -4.90 -1.97 20.38
N MET A 510 -5.93 -1.18 20.10
CA MET A 510 -5.86 0.05 19.33
C MET A 510 -4.90 1.07 19.97
N LEU A 511 -5.05 1.36 21.26
CA LEU A 511 -4.20 2.30 21.99
C LEU A 511 -2.73 1.86 21.96
N PHE A 512 -2.49 0.57 22.21
CA PHE A 512 -1.16 0.00 22.15
C PHE A 512 -0.57 0.14 20.74
N CYS A 513 -1.25 -0.33 19.70
CA CYS A 513 -0.75 -0.24 18.32
C CYS A 513 -0.54 1.21 17.85
N PHE A 514 -1.44 2.13 18.20
CA PHE A 514 -1.30 3.55 17.87
C PHE A 514 0.00 4.13 18.42
N SER A 515 0.34 3.82 19.69
CA SER A 515 1.60 4.28 20.28
C SER A 515 2.82 3.79 19.50
N GLN A 516 2.79 2.55 19.02
CA GLN A 516 3.88 1.96 18.25
C GLN A 516 3.99 2.55 16.84
N PHE A 517 2.85 2.78 16.17
CA PHE A 517 2.81 3.45 14.88
C PHE A 517 3.31 4.90 14.96
N LEU A 518 2.98 5.61 16.04
CA LEU A 518 3.47 6.96 16.28
C LEU A 518 4.99 7.00 16.47
N LEU A 519 5.56 6.04 17.20
CA LEU A 519 7.02 5.91 17.37
C LEU A 519 7.73 5.69 16.03
N VAL A 520 7.21 4.77 15.21
CA VAL A 520 7.74 4.52 13.85
C VAL A 520 7.63 5.77 13.00
N PHE A 521 6.49 6.47 13.02
CA PHE A 521 6.27 7.70 12.26
C PHE A 521 7.24 8.82 12.62
N ILE A 522 7.49 9.04 13.92
CA ILE A 522 8.47 10.03 14.38
C ILE A 522 9.88 9.62 13.94
N TYR A 523 10.25 8.35 14.14
CA TYR A 523 11.55 7.82 13.72
C TYR A 523 11.80 8.02 12.23
N SER A 524 10.86 7.63 11.37
CA SER A 524 10.99 7.69 9.92
C SER A 524 11.03 9.13 9.39
N ASN A 525 10.31 10.08 10.03
CA ASN A 525 10.44 11.50 9.73
C ASN A 525 11.83 12.03 10.09
N THR A 526 12.32 11.69 11.29
CA THR A 526 13.65 12.12 11.75
C THR A 526 14.74 11.59 10.83
N LYS A 527 14.63 10.34 10.39
CA LYS A 527 15.54 9.71 9.41
C LYS A 527 15.49 10.40 8.04
N GLN A 528 14.31 10.70 7.52
CA GLN A 528 14.18 11.41 6.23
C GLN A 528 14.90 12.77 6.27
N TRP A 529 14.72 13.55 7.34
CA TRP A 529 15.37 14.85 7.50
C TRP A 529 16.88 14.75 7.74
N ALA A 530 17.36 13.67 8.36
CA ALA A 530 18.80 13.42 8.51
C ALA A 530 19.50 13.25 7.15
N LEU A 531 18.83 12.64 6.16
CA LEU A 531 19.37 12.49 4.79
C LEU A 531 19.63 13.85 4.12
N SER A 532 18.83 14.87 4.43
CA SER A 532 19.04 16.23 3.92
C SER A 532 20.40 16.79 4.33
N LYS A 533 20.83 16.54 5.58
CA LYS A 533 22.11 17.03 6.09
C LYS A 533 23.28 16.45 5.31
N THR A 534 23.22 15.15 5.01
CA THR A 534 24.21 14.46 4.17
C THR A 534 24.26 15.06 2.78
N SER A 535 23.11 15.29 2.14
CA SER A 535 23.07 15.90 0.80
C SER A 535 23.67 17.30 0.74
N ILE A 536 23.45 18.12 1.78
CA ILE A 536 24.03 19.47 1.88
C ILE A 536 25.55 19.39 1.98
N GLN A 537 26.07 18.43 2.73
CA GLN A 537 27.51 18.22 2.89
C GLN A 537 28.17 17.78 1.58
N GLU A 538 27.56 16.82 0.87
CA GLU A 538 28.05 16.36 -0.45
C GLU A 538 28.04 17.49 -1.50
N ASP A 539 26.99 18.30 -1.54
CA ASP A 539 26.90 19.44 -2.47
C ASP A 539 27.92 20.53 -2.13
N ALA A 540 28.22 20.73 -0.84
CA ALA A 540 29.26 21.67 -0.40
C ALA A 540 30.67 21.20 -0.79
N GLU A 541 30.94 19.89 -0.71
CA GLU A 541 32.21 19.29 -1.16
C GLU A 541 32.38 19.39 -2.68
N LYS A 542 31.33 19.10 -3.47
CA LYS A 542 31.35 19.23 -4.94
C LYS A 542 31.58 20.65 -5.44
N LYS A 543 31.22 21.68 -4.66
CA LYS A 543 31.49 23.09 -5.00
C LYS A 543 32.89 23.55 -4.62
N ARG A 544 33.61 22.77 -3.80
CA ARG A 544 34.99 23.05 -3.39
C ARG A 544 36.02 22.37 -4.30
N LEU A 545 35.61 21.31 -5.00
CA LEU A 545 36.31 20.66 -6.10
C LEU A 545 35.99 21.38 -7.42
#